data_AF-A0A7Y5SSC4-F1
#
_entry.id   AF-A0A7Y5SSC4-F1
#
_cell.length_a   1.000
_cell.length_b   1.000
_cell.length_c   1.000
_cell.angle_alpha   90.00
_cell.angle_beta   90.00
_cell.angle_gamma   90.00
#
_symmetry.space_group_name_H-M   'P 1'
#
loop_
_entity.id
_entity.type
_entity.pdbx_description
1 polymer ?
#
loop_
_entity_poly.entity_id
_entity_poly.type
_entity_poly.pdbx_seq_one_letter_code
_entity_poly.pdbx_strand_id
1 'polypeptide(L)'
;MRENWLNPPEWTERIPEVVPGYPERIVARPGHEAELKKRTLTNLYNARPAWLDNAHRALDAAVAAAYGWHDYTPDMPDEEVLKRLLALNLERKAAESQ
;
A
#
# COMPACT_ATOMS: atom_id res chain seq x y z
N MET A 1 -7.75 7.40 3.15
CA MET A 1 -7.33 6.89 4.48
C MET A 1 -5.83 7.01 4.70
N ARG A 2 -4.99 6.39 3.86
CA ARG A 2 -3.52 6.53 3.98
C ARG A 2 -3.06 7.99 3.90
N GLU A 3 -3.50 8.71 2.88
CA GLU A 3 -3.15 10.13 2.68
C GLU A 3 -3.51 10.98 3.89
N ASN A 4 -4.76 10.90 4.38
CA ASN A 4 -5.19 11.65 5.57
C ASN A 4 -4.45 11.24 6.85
N TRP A 5 -3.96 10.00 6.95
CA TRP A 5 -3.12 9.59 8.07
C TRP A 5 -1.73 10.19 7.96
N LEU A 6 -1.13 10.25 6.76
CA LEU A 6 0.18 10.86 6.55
C LEU A 6 0.11 12.38 6.73
N ASN A 7 -0.94 12.98 6.20
CA ASN A 7 -1.15 14.41 6.11
C ASN A 7 -2.51 14.79 6.71
N PRO A 8 -2.66 14.76 8.05
CA PRO A 8 -3.91 15.17 8.69
C PRO A 8 -4.23 16.63 8.34
N PRO A 9 -5.46 16.96 7.92
CA PRO A 9 -5.83 18.33 7.54
C PRO A 9 -5.71 19.33 8.69
N GLU A 10 -5.85 18.86 9.93
CA GLU A 10 -5.64 19.64 11.14
C GLU A 10 -4.16 20.02 11.36
N TRP A 11 -3.22 19.27 10.79
CA TRP A 11 -1.77 19.45 11.00
C TRP A 11 -1.04 19.94 9.76
N THR A 12 -1.68 19.90 8.59
CA THR A 12 -1.05 20.18 7.32
C THR A 12 -1.82 21.20 6.50
N GLU A 13 -1.10 21.88 5.62
CA GLU A 13 -1.67 22.74 4.60
C GLU A 13 -0.98 22.51 3.25
N ARG A 14 -1.72 22.76 2.17
CA ARG A 14 -1.20 22.68 0.81
C ARG A 14 -0.87 24.08 0.32
N ILE A 15 0.35 24.25 -0.15
CA ILE A 15 0.84 25.50 -0.72
C ILE A 15 1.35 25.26 -2.14
N PRO A 16 1.28 26.25 -3.05
CA PRO A 16 1.83 26.11 -4.39
C PRO A 16 3.29 25.67 -4.37
N GLU A 17 3.66 24.79 -5.30
CA GLU A 17 5.06 24.41 -5.49
C GLU A 17 5.85 25.59 -6.05
N VAL A 18 7.13 25.68 -5.68
CA VAL A 18 8.05 26.73 -6.14
C VAL A 18 8.33 26.55 -7.62
N VAL A 19 8.35 25.30 -8.10
CA VAL A 19 8.53 24.95 -9.50
C VAL A 19 7.17 24.75 -10.17
N PRO A 20 6.83 25.53 -11.22
CA PRO A 20 5.59 25.36 -11.96
C PRO A 20 5.47 23.96 -12.58
N GLY A 21 4.24 23.44 -12.67
CA GLY A 21 3.93 22.14 -13.27
C GLY A 21 4.02 20.96 -12.31
N TYR A 22 4.40 21.19 -11.04
CA TYR A 22 4.40 20.18 -9.99
C TYR A 22 3.16 20.28 -9.09
N PRO A 23 2.75 19.18 -8.43
CA PRO A 23 1.68 19.21 -7.45
C PRO A 23 1.99 20.13 -6.27
N GLU A 24 0.95 20.64 -5.60
CA GLU A 24 1.09 21.42 -4.38
C GLU A 24 1.91 20.71 -3.31
N ARG A 25 2.74 21.48 -2.60
CA ARG A 25 3.53 20.98 -1.48
C ARG A 25 2.69 20.93 -0.22
N ILE A 26 2.80 19.82 0.49
CA ILE A 26 2.20 19.65 1.81
C ILE A 26 3.21 20.10 2.86
N VAL A 27 2.84 21.08 3.67
CA VAL A 27 3.67 21.62 4.76
C VAL A 27 2.96 21.49 6.10
N ALA A 28 3.74 21.40 7.17
CA ALA A 28 3.21 21.38 8.53
C ALA A 28 2.65 22.76 8.90
N ARG A 29 1.49 22.78 9.56
CA ARG A 29 1.01 23.95 10.27
C ARG A 29 1.90 24.21 11.49
N PRO A 30 2.03 25.48 11.92
CA PRO A 30 2.86 25.83 13.08
C PRO A 30 2.52 25.01 14.32
N GLY A 31 3.53 24.39 14.93
CA GLY A 31 3.39 23.58 16.14
C GLY A 31 3.11 22.09 15.90
N HIS A 32 2.92 21.66 14.66
CA HIS A 32 2.69 20.25 14.30
C HIS A 32 3.88 19.56 13.63
N GLU A 33 5.02 20.25 13.48
CA GLU A 33 6.20 19.78 12.74
C GLU A 33 6.75 18.48 13.33
N ALA A 34 6.86 18.41 14.66
CA ALA A 34 7.41 17.25 15.36
C ALA A 34 6.52 16.00 15.22
N GLU A 35 5.20 16.18 15.28
CA GLU A 35 4.25 15.07 15.14
C GLU A 35 4.09 14.64 13.68
N LEU A 36 4.08 15.58 12.74
CA LEU A 36 4.05 15.27 11.31
C LEU A 36 5.32 14.51 10.88
N LYS A 37 6.48 14.84 11.43
CA LYS A 37 7.75 14.12 11.16
C LYS A 37 7.68 12.63 11.53
N LYS A 38 6.82 12.24 12.48
CA LYS A 38 6.61 10.83 12.86
C LYS A 38 5.66 10.10 11.91
N ARG A 39 4.86 10.80 11.10
CA ARG A 39 3.89 10.20 10.18
C ARG A 39 4.53 9.82 8.85
N THR A 40 5.42 8.84 8.89
CA THR A 40 6.05 8.25 7.70
C THR A 40 5.33 6.98 7.27
N LEU A 41 5.51 6.56 6.02
CA LEU A 41 5.03 5.25 5.56
C LEU A 41 5.62 4.12 6.42
N THR A 42 6.92 4.16 6.71
CA THR A 42 7.56 3.18 7.59
C THR A 42 6.85 3.06 8.94
N ASN A 43 6.56 4.18 9.60
CA ASN A 43 5.87 4.15 10.89
C ASN A 43 4.42 3.68 10.77
N LEU A 44 3.71 4.06 9.70
CA LEU A 44 2.36 3.57 9.43
C LEU A 44 2.33 2.05 9.27
N TYR A 45 3.25 1.51 8.46
CA TYR A 45 3.31 0.07 8.18
C TYR A 45 3.84 -0.73 9.38
N ASN A 46 4.71 -0.16 10.21
CA ASN A 46 5.12 -0.77 11.47
C ASN A 46 3.98 -0.81 12.50
N ALA A 47 3.19 0.26 12.62
CA ALA A 47 2.06 0.31 13.54
C ALA A 47 0.87 -0.53 13.07
N ARG A 48 0.73 -0.71 11.74
CA ARG A 48 -0.29 -1.52 11.06
C ARG A 48 -1.68 -1.42 11.72
N PRO A 49 -2.30 -0.23 11.74
CA PRO A 49 -3.62 -0.04 12.36
C PRO A 49 -4.69 -0.90 11.67
N ALA A 50 -5.76 -1.25 12.39
CA ALA A 50 -6.79 -2.17 11.90
C ALA A 50 -7.40 -1.78 10.54
N TRP A 51 -7.59 -0.49 10.27
CA TRP A 51 -8.11 -0.04 8.97
C TRP A 51 -7.14 -0.34 7.82
N LEU A 52 -5.83 -0.28 8.06
CA LEU A 52 -4.81 -0.59 7.07
C LEU A 52 -4.75 -2.09 6.84
N ASP A 53 -4.79 -2.88 7.90
CA ASP A 53 -4.82 -4.34 7.80
C ASP A 53 -6.04 -4.83 7.01
N ASN A 54 -7.23 -4.31 7.32
CA ASN A 54 -8.45 -4.64 6.60
C ASN A 54 -8.39 -4.23 5.12
N ALA A 55 -7.80 -3.05 4.82
CA ALA A 55 -7.62 -2.61 3.44
C ALA A 55 -6.67 -3.55 2.67
N HIS A 56 -5.60 -4.04 3.31
CA HIS A 56 -4.70 -5.02 2.72
C HIS A 56 -5.38 -6.37 2.51
N ARG A 57 -6.12 -6.89 3.50
CA ARG A 57 -6.88 -8.15 3.35
C ARG A 57 -7.88 -8.10 2.20
N ALA A 58 -8.59 -6.98 2.04
CA ALA A 58 -9.53 -6.80 0.94
C ALA A 58 -8.82 -6.77 -0.42
N LEU A 59 -7.66 -6.11 -0.49
CA LEU A 59 -6.82 -6.11 -1.70
C LEU A 59 -6.32 -7.51 -2.04
N ASP A 60 -5.77 -8.24 -1.07
CA ASP A 60 -5.21 -9.57 -1.29
C ASP A 60 -6.29 -10.56 -1.75
N ALA A 61 -7.50 -10.50 -1.18
CA ALA A 61 -8.62 -11.32 -1.62
C ALA A 61 -9.05 -11.00 -3.08
N ALA A 62 -9.07 -9.72 -3.46
CA ALA A 62 -9.39 -9.32 -4.83
C ALA A 62 -8.31 -9.77 -5.82
N VAL A 63 -7.03 -9.69 -5.44
CA VAL A 63 -5.91 -10.20 -6.24
C VAL A 63 -6.02 -11.71 -6.39
N ALA A 64 -6.20 -12.45 -5.30
CA ALA A 64 -6.36 -13.91 -5.34
C ALA A 64 -7.53 -14.33 -6.26
N ALA A 65 -8.67 -13.64 -6.19
CA ALA A 65 -9.78 -13.87 -7.10
C ALA A 65 -9.42 -13.62 -8.57
N ALA A 66 -8.63 -12.59 -8.88
CA ALA A 66 -8.14 -12.33 -10.24
C ALA A 66 -7.15 -13.40 -10.75
N TYR A 67 -6.43 -14.06 -9.86
CA TYR A 67 -5.61 -15.24 -10.15
C TYR A 67 -6.43 -16.56 -10.18
N GLY A 68 -7.74 -16.51 -9.93
CA GLY A 68 -8.63 -17.68 -9.89
C GLY A 68 -8.51 -18.52 -8.61
N TRP A 69 -7.88 -17.99 -7.56
CA TRP A 69 -7.69 -18.70 -6.29
C TRP A 69 -8.88 -18.50 -5.35
N HIS A 70 -9.93 -19.31 -5.56
CA HIS A 70 -11.17 -19.24 -4.78
C HIS A 70 -11.04 -19.79 -3.34
N ASP A 71 -9.95 -20.49 -3.05
CA ASP A 71 -9.63 -21.07 -1.74
C ASP A 71 -8.66 -20.18 -0.92
N TYR A 72 -8.34 -18.98 -1.41
CA TYR A 72 -7.45 -18.07 -0.70
C TYR A 72 -8.01 -17.68 0.67
N THR A 73 -7.14 -17.72 1.67
CA THR A 73 -7.40 -17.18 3.01
C THR A 73 -6.23 -16.28 3.43
N PRO A 74 -6.46 -15.27 4.29
CA PRO A 74 -5.37 -14.43 4.80
C PRO A 74 -4.29 -15.19 5.59
N ASP A 75 -4.62 -16.39 6.07
CA ASP A 75 -3.70 -17.26 6.84
C ASP A 75 -2.97 -18.27 5.93
N MET A 76 -3.17 -18.20 4.60
CA MET A 76 -2.45 -19.03 3.64
C MET A 76 -0.94 -18.75 3.75
N PRO A 77 -0.09 -19.79 3.95
CA PRO A 77 1.34 -19.60 4.07
C PRO A 77 1.96 -19.01 2.80
N ASP A 78 2.95 -18.13 2.96
CA ASP A 78 3.70 -17.52 1.86
C ASP A 78 4.29 -18.59 0.91
N GLU A 79 4.73 -19.73 1.44
CA GLU A 79 5.26 -20.84 0.64
C GLU A 79 4.25 -21.40 -0.37
N GLU A 80 2.97 -21.49 0.01
CA GLU A 80 1.91 -21.96 -0.89
C GLU A 80 1.61 -20.93 -1.98
N VAL A 81 1.58 -19.65 -1.61
CA VAL A 81 1.46 -18.54 -2.58
C VAL A 81 2.61 -18.56 -3.59
N LEU A 82 3.85 -18.68 -3.10
CA LEU A 82 5.05 -18.73 -3.94
C LEU A 82 5.05 -19.94 -4.88
N LYS A 83 4.63 -21.12 -4.39
CA LYS A 83 4.53 -22.34 -5.20
C LYS A 83 3.55 -22.17 -6.36
N ARG A 84 2.37 -21.59 -6.09
CA ARG A 84 1.36 -21.32 -7.14
C ARG A 84 1.86 -20.33 -8.18
N LEU A 85 2.49 -19.24 -7.73
CA LEU A 85 3.07 -18.25 -8.65
C LEU A 85 4.20 -18.84 -9.51
N LEU A 86 5.05 -19.68 -8.91
CA LEU A 86 6.12 -20.36 -9.65
C LEU A 86 5.55 -21.27 -10.74
N ALA A 87 4.55 -22.10 -10.43
CA ALA A 87 3.91 -22.97 -11.41
C ALA A 87 3.32 -22.17 -12.58
N LEU A 88 2.54 -21.11 -12.29
CA LEU A 88 1.97 -20.23 -13.31
C LEU A 88 3.04 -19.58 -14.18
N ASN A 89 4.15 -19.14 -13.59
CA ASN A 89 5.24 -18.51 -14.33
C ASN A 89 5.97 -19.51 -15.24
N LEU A 90 6.13 -20.77 -14.81
CA LEU A 90 6.71 -21.82 -15.65
C LEU A 90 5.81 -22.15 -16.85
N GLU A 91 4.49 -22.23 -16.64
CA GLU A 91 3.52 -22.43 -17.72
C GLU A 91 3.56 -21.31 -18.75
N ARG A 92 3.55 -20.05 -18.29
CA ARG A 92 3.68 -18.88 -19.18
C ARG A 92 4.97 -18.90 -19.98
N LYS A 93 6.10 -19.20 -19.33
CA LYS A 93 7.41 -19.27 -19.99
C LYS A 93 7.46 -20.37 -21.07
N ALA A 94 6.81 -21.51 -20.82
CA ALA A 94 6.71 -22.59 -21.80
C ALA A 94 5.86 -22.16 -23.02
N ALA A 95 4.75 -21.46 -22.80
CA ALA A 95 3.89 -20.93 -23.86
C ALA A 95 4.56 -19.83 -24.70
N GLU A 96 5.43 -19.01 -24.10
CA GLU A 96 6.21 -17.98 -24.81
C GLU A 96 7.33 -18.55 -25.69
N SER A 97 7.76 -19.80 -25.42
CA SER A 97 8.86 -20.46 -26.13
C SER A 97 8.37 -21.34 -27.30
N GLN A 98 7.06 -21.36 -27.58
CA GLN A 98 6.41 -22.06 -28.68
C GLN A 98 5.99 -21.07 -29.78
#